data_AF-A0A4R4K9D5-F1
#
_entry.id   AF-A0A4R4K9D5-F1
#
_cell.length_a   1.000
_cell.length_b   1.000
_cell.length_c   1.000
_cell.angle_alpha   90.00
_cell.angle_beta   90.00
_cell.angle_gamma   90.00
#
_symmetry.space_group_name_H-M   'P 1'
#
loop_
_entity.id
_entity.type
_entity.pdbx_description
1 polymer ?
#
loop_
_entity_poly.entity_id
_entity_poly.type
_entity_poly.pdbx_seq_one_letter_code
_entity_poly.pdbx_strand_id
1 'polypeptide(L)'
;MKGRQKFGNNPRPPLSENDRAELIDTSMACMVVQFHNNASQVKRWSKCKQRKHRHIGDAVNYLMWLVNEYEPWSGCVASAAIFDTQHTKTTGAGNKVYQYEKGSWKLVNPISW
;
A
#
# COMPACT_ATOMS: atom_id res chain seq x y z
N MET A 1 -27.28 -9.01 9.53
CA MET A 1 -25.93 -9.57 9.31
C MET A 1 -25.38 -9.02 7.99
N LYS A 2 -24.33 -8.18 8.01
CA LYS A 2 -23.71 -7.64 6.79
C LYS A 2 -22.83 -8.72 6.16
N GLY A 3 -23.19 -9.15 4.95
CA GLY A 3 -22.51 -10.21 4.22
C GLY A 3 -21.03 -9.91 3.97
N ARG A 4 -20.19 -10.90 4.24
CA ARG A 4 -18.76 -10.91 3.94
C ARG A 4 -18.61 -10.90 2.42
N GLN A 5 -18.07 -9.83 1.83
CA GLN A 5 -17.83 -9.75 0.38
C GLN A 5 -16.91 -10.91 -0.03
N LYS A 6 -17.46 -11.88 -0.78
CA LYS A 6 -16.66 -12.92 -1.45
C LYS A 6 -15.97 -12.28 -2.65
N PHE A 7 -14.65 -12.41 -2.72
CA PHE A 7 -13.86 -12.01 -3.88
C PHE A 7 -14.28 -12.89 -5.07
N GLY A 8 -14.85 -12.27 -6.10
CA GLY A 8 -15.25 -12.98 -7.32
C GLY A 8 -14.02 -13.40 -8.13
N ASN A 9 -14.01 -14.65 -8.60
CA ASN A 9 -12.99 -15.33 -9.40
C ASN A 9 -12.68 -14.72 -10.79
N ASN A 10 -13.11 -13.48 -11.07
CA ASN A 10 -12.87 -12.87 -12.37
C ASN A 10 -11.57 -12.05 -12.33
N PRO A 11 -10.54 -12.39 -13.13
CA PRO A 11 -9.37 -11.54 -13.28
C PRO A 11 -9.83 -10.19 -13.82
N ARG A 12 -9.71 -9.15 -12.98
CA ARG A 12 -10.11 -7.80 -13.38
C ARG A 12 -9.13 -7.28 -14.43
N PRO A 13 -9.62 -6.55 -15.44
CA PRO A 13 -8.76 -5.99 -16.46
C PRO A 13 -7.69 -5.07 -15.84
N PRO A 14 -6.48 -5.02 -16.42
CA PRO A 14 -5.44 -4.11 -16.00
C PRO A 14 -5.92 -2.66 -16.08
N LEU A 15 -5.38 -1.80 -15.21
CA LEU A 15 -5.70 -0.38 -15.19
C LEU A 15 -5.29 0.30 -16.50
N SER A 16 -6.20 1.09 -17.07
CA SER A 16 -5.88 2.06 -18.11
C SER A 16 -4.87 3.08 -17.59
N GLU A 17 -4.13 3.74 -18.48
CA GLU A 17 -3.11 4.71 -18.09
C GLU A 17 -3.73 5.95 -17.41
N ASN A 18 -4.91 6.39 -17.86
CA ASN A 18 -5.67 7.48 -17.23
C ASN A 18 -6.17 7.11 -15.82
N ASP A 19 -6.69 5.90 -15.64
CA ASP A 19 -7.08 5.41 -14.31
C ASP A 19 -5.86 5.35 -13.38
N ARG A 20 -4.67 4.99 -13.90
CA ARG A 20 -3.44 4.99 -13.10
C ARG A 20 -3.06 6.39 -12.64
N ALA A 21 -3.13 7.39 -13.52
CA ALA A 21 -2.82 8.77 -13.19
C ALA A 21 -3.77 9.33 -12.12
N GLU A 22 -5.08 9.13 -12.27
CA GLU A 22 -6.08 9.53 -11.28
C GLU A 22 -5.90 8.79 -9.95
N LEU A 23 -5.51 7.51 -9.98
CA LEU A 23 -5.23 6.74 -8.77
C LEU A 23 -3.99 7.25 -8.02
N ILE A 24 -2.95 7.67 -8.74
CA ILE A 24 -1.76 8.29 -8.15
C ILE A 24 -2.13 9.63 -7.52
N ASP A 25 -2.90 10.46 -8.24
CA ASP A 25 -3.26 11.80 -7.77
C ASP A 25 -4.17 11.76 -6.54
N THR A 26 -5.14 10.86 -6.53
CA THR A 26 -6.07 10.67 -5.40
C THR A 26 -5.50 9.80 -4.27
N SER A 27 -4.24 9.35 -4.38
CA SER A 27 -3.61 8.55 -3.33
C SER A 27 -3.17 9.42 -2.16
N MET A 28 -3.60 9.02 -0.95
CA MET A 28 -3.17 9.62 0.31
C MET A 28 -1.94 8.94 0.91
N ALA A 29 -1.66 7.71 0.49
CA ALA A 29 -0.47 6.98 0.92
C ALA A 29 0.07 6.10 -0.23
N CYS A 30 1.37 5.85 -0.21
CA CYS A 30 2.04 4.96 -1.15
C CYS A 30 2.89 3.96 -0.38
N MET A 31 2.86 2.69 -0.78
CA MET A 31 3.76 1.66 -0.25
C MET A 31 4.81 1.28 -1.28
N VAL A 32 6.06 1.22 -0.85
CA VAL A 32 7.15 0.60 -1.59
C VAL A 32 7.42 -0.74 -0.92
N VAL A 33 7.41 -1.83 -1.69
CA VAL A 33 7.57 -3.19 -1.17
C VAL A 33 8.63 -3.95 -1.96
N GLN A 34 9.44 -4.71 -1.25
CA GLN A 34 10.44 -5.63 -1.79
C GLN A 34 10.10 -7.04 -1.32
N PHE A 35 10.12 -8.01 -2.24
CA PHE A 35 9.81 -9.40 -1.93
C PHE A 35 11.07 -10.27 -1.91
N HIS A 36 11.10 -11.28 -1.04
CA HIS A 36 12.22 -12.23 -0.93
C HIS A 36 12.47 -13.00 -2.22
N ASN A 37 11.40 -13.40 -2.92
CA ASN A 37 11.48 -14.14 -4.17
C ASN A 37 11.96 -13.30 -5.37
N ASN A 38 12.00 -11.98 -5.23
CA ASN A 38 12.49 -11.08 -6.26
C ASN A 38 13.11 -9.82 -5.65
N ALA A 39 14.20 -10.00 -4.92
CA ALA A 39 14.88 -8.93 -4.20
C ALA A 39 15.34 -7.77 -5.12
N SER A 40 15.52 -8.03 -6.42
CA SER A 40 15.89 -7.01 -7.41
C SER A 40 14.72 -6.11 -7.83
N GLN A 41 13.47 -6.54 -7.64
CA GLN A 41 12.29 -5.77 -8.05
C GLN A 41 11.60 -5.12 -6.87
N VAL A 42 11.69 -3.79 -6.84
CA VAL A 42 10.90 -2.95 -5.94
C VAL A 42 9.56 -2.66 -6.60
N LYS A 43 8.45 -3.08 -5.97
CA LYS A 43 7.11 -2.74 -6.44
C LYS A 43 6.59 -1.54 -5.68
N ARG A 44 6.00 -0.58 -6.40
CA ARG A 44 5.26 0.55 -5.82
C ARG A 44 3.77 0.21 -5.84
N TRP A 45 3.12 0.37 -4.71
CA TRP A 45 1.72 0.04 -4.51
C TRP A 45 1.00 1.23 -3.88
N SER A 46 0.24 1.94 -4.69
CA SER A 46 -0.71 2.96 -4.27
C SER A 46 -2.11 2.44 -4.62
N LYS A 47 -2.88 2.07 -3.59
CA LYS A 47 -4.34 1.87 -3.64
C LYS A 47 -4.85 1.15 -4.91
N CYS A 48 -4.61 -0.15 -5.04
CA CYS A 48 -5.25 -0.93 -6.10
C CYS A 48 -6.74 -1.15 -5.80
N LYS A 49 -7.61 -0.29 -6.36
CA LYS A 49 -9.07 -0.45 -6.63
C LYS A 49 -9.95 -1.18 -5.58
N GLN A 50 -9.56 -1.26 -4.31
CA GLN A 50 -10.32 -2.03 -3.31
C GLN A 50 -11.09 -1.15 -2.31
N ARG A 51 -10.64 0.06 -1.96
CA ARG A 51 -11.39 1.00 -1.09
C ARG A 51 -11.06 2.46 -1.39
N LYS A 52 -12.08 3.33 -1.47
CA LYS A 52 -11.87 4.77 -1.26
C LYS A 52 -11.57 4.98 0.23
N HIS A 53 -10.31 5.15 0.58
CA HIS A 53 -9.90 5.60 1.92
C HIS A 53 -10.38 7.04 2.11
N ARG A 54 -11.14 7.30 3.18
CA ARG A 54 -11.59 8.67 3.52
C ARG A 54 -10.47 9.44 4.22
N HIS A 55 -9.66 8.74 5.00
CA HIS A 55 -8.57 9.31 5.78
C HIS A 55 -7.25 8.59 5.49
N ILE A 56 -6.13 9.25 5.79
CA ILE A 56 -4.79 8.67 5.65
C ILE A 56 -4.64 7.38 6.47
N GLY A 57 -5.22 7.35 7.67
CA GLY A 57 -5.16 6.18 8.53
C GLY A 57 -5.80 4.93 7.92
N ASP A 58 -6.93 5.08 7.21
CA ASP A 58 -7.55 3.97 6.49
C ASP A 58 -6.65 3.44 5.38
N ALA A 59 -5.91 4.33 4.71
CA ALA A 59 -4.98 3.96 3.66
C ALA A 59 -3.78 3.22 4.25
N VAL A 60 -3.18 3.74 5.32
CA VAL A 60 -2.06 3.10 6.03
C VAL A 60 -2.45 1.72 6.55
N ASN A 61 -3.59 1.61 7.22
CA ASN A 61 -4.07 0.34 7.76
C ASN A 61 -4.27 -0.72 6.66
N TYR A 62 -4.79 -0.31 5.51
CA TYR A 62 -4.93 -1.20 4.37
C TYR A 62 -3.57 -1.65 3.81
N LEU A 63 -2.59 -0.76 3.71
CA LEU A 63 -1.24 -1.10 3.25
C LEU A 63 -0.52 -2.04 4.25
N MET A 64 -0.71 -1.85 5.56
CA MET A 64 -0.22 -2.78 6.58
C MET A 64 -0.85 -4.16 6.46
N TRP A 65 -2.18 -4.22 6.23
CA TRP A 65 -2.90 -5.47 5.99
C TRP A 65 -2.33 -6.22 4.77
N LEU A 66 -1.97 -5.52 3.69
CA LEU A 66 -1.36 -6.15 2.51
C LEU A 66 -0.05 -6.87 2.83
N VAL A 67 0.78 -6.31 3.71
CA VAL A 67 2.06 -6.95 4.08
C VAL A 67 1.85 -8.13 5.02
N ASN A 68 0.90 -8.02 5.95
CA ASN A 68 0.76 -9.01 7.03
C ASN A 68 -0.20 -10.16 6.67
N GLU A 69 -1.33 -9.85 6.02
CA GLU A 69 -2.49 -10.74 5.94
C GLU A 69 -2.88 -11.12 4.52
N TYR A 70 -2.45 -10.35 3.51
CA TYR A 70 -2.78 -10.67 2.13
C TYR A 70 -1.99 -11.89 1.68
N GLU A 71 -2.67 -13.01 1.49
CA GLU A 71 -2.09 -14.34 1.19
C GLU A 71 -0.98 -14.32 0.13
N PRO A 72 -1.08 -13.58 -1.00
CA PRO A 72 0.00 -13.52 -1.99
C PRO A 72 1.28 -12.80 -1.52
N TRP A 73 1.23 -12.06 -0.42
CA TRP A 73 2.33 -11.25 0.10
C TRP A 73 2.83 -11.74 1.47
N SER A 74 1.95 -12.31 2.28
CA SER A 74 2.27 -12.79 3.62
C SER A 74 3.45 -13.78 3.58
N GLY A 75 4.45 -13.54 4.43
CA GLY A 75 5.68 -14.33 4.49
C GLY A 75 6.65 -14.14 3.31
N CYS A 76 6.29 -13.36 2.30
CA CYS A 76 7.11 -13.11 1.11
C CYS A 76 7.74 -11.71 1.09
N VAL A 77 7.30 -10.79 1.94
CA VAL A 77 7.81 -9.42 2.01
C VAL A 77 9.13 -9.37 2.80
N ALA A 78 10.19 -8.91 2.13
CA ALA A 78 11.50 -8.71 2.73
C ALA A 78 11.59 -7.35 3.46
N SER A 79 11.08 -6.31 2.80
CA SER A 79 11.01 -4.97 3.36
C SER A 79 9.83 -4.21 2.75
N ALA A 80 9.27 -3.27 3.51
CA ALA A 80 8.29 -2.32 2.97
C ALA A 80 8.44 -0.95 3.63
N ALA A 81 7.97 0.09 2.96
CA ALA A 81 7.87 1.43 3.51
C ALA A 81 6.58 2.10 3.04
N ILE A 82 5.88 2.77 3.94
CA ILE A 82 4.67 3.53 3.65
C ILE A 82 5.01 5.02 3.73
N PHE A 83 4.59 5.77 2.71
CA PHE A 83 4.80 7.19 2.56
C PHE A 83 3.45 7.91 2.58
N ASP A 84 3.37 9.03 3.29
CA ASP A 84 2.26 9.98 3.17
C ASP A 84 2.39 10.72 1.84
N THR A 85 1.34 10.65 1.02
CA THR A 85 1.30 11.33 -0.27
C THR A 85 0.15 12.33 -0.39
N GLN A 86 -0.41 12.80 0.74
CA GLN A 86 -1.46 13.82 0.73
C GLN A 86 -0.93 15.14 0.18
N HIS A 87 0.23 15.60 0.68
CA HIS A 87 0.82 16.89 0.30
C HIS A 87 1.88 16.77 -0.79
N THR A 88 2.61 15.66 -0.83
CA THR A 88 3.70 15.45 -1.78
C THR A 88 3.58 14.07 -2.41
N LYS A 89 3.38 14.01 -3.73
CA LYS A 89 3.16 12.75 -4.46
C LYS A 89 4.43 11.93 -4.69
N THR A 90 5.60 12.49 -4.36
CA THR A 90 6.89 11.82 -4.49
C THR A 90 7.23 11.04 -3.22
N THR A 91 7.83 9.86 -3.41
CA THR A 91 8.37 9.04 -2.31
C THR A 91 9.77 9.54 -1.97
N GLY A 92 9.95 10.08 -0.76
CA GLY A 92 11.23 10.56 -0.24
C GLY A 92 11.32 10.38 1.27
N ALA A 93 12.51 10.59 1.84
CA ALA A 93 12.74 10.39 3.28
C ALA A 93 11.79 11.23 4.16
N GLY A 94 11.47 12.45 3.74
CA GLY A 94 10.61 13.37 4.50
C GLY A 94 9.15 12.93 4.63
N ASN A 95 8.65 12.12 3.70
CA ASN A 95 7.24 11.68 3.70
C ASN A 95 7.09 10.23 4.18
N LYS A 96 8.18 9.55 4.51
CA LYS A 96 8.14 8.16 4.98
C LYS A 96 7.54 8.13 6.39
N VAL A 97 6.48 7.36 6.58
CA VAL A 97 5.80 7.26 7.88
C VAL A 97 6.12 5.95 8.55
N TYR A 98 6.03 4.83 7.83
CA TYR A 98 6.26 3.51 8.39
C TYR A 98 7.30 2.75 7.58
N GLN A 99 8.03 1.88 8.28
CA GLN A 99 9.01 0.98 7.70
C GLN A 99 8.83 -0.42 8.28
N TYR A 100 8.69 -1.41 7.41
CA TYR A 100 8.61 -2.82 7.75
C TYR A 100 9.96 -3.47 7.51
N GLU A 101 10.58 -3.95 8.58
CA GLU A 101 11.84 -4.68 8.55
C GLU A 101 11.88 -5.74 9.64
N LYS A 102 12.56 -6.86 9.34
CA LYS A 102 12.76 -7.97 10.29
C LYS A 102 11.46 -8.45 10.94
N GLY A 103 10.37 -8.51 10.17
CA GLY A 103 9.07 -8.98 10.65
C GLY A 103 8.23 -7.94 11.40
N SER A 104 8.67 -6.68 11.49
CA SER A 104 8.00 -5.68 12.34
C SER A 104 7.83 -4.33 11.63
N TRP A 105 6.70 -3.66 11.90
CA TRP A 105 6.46 -2.29 11.50
C TRP A 105 7.04 -1.32 12.54
N LYS A 106 7.74 -0.30 12.06
CA LYS A 106 8.26 0.81 12.86
C LYS A 106 7.72 2.13 12.34
N LEU A 107 7.28 2.99 13.25
CA LEU A 107 6.97 4.38 12.94
C LEU A 107 8.29 5.14 12.75
N VAL A 108 8.45 5.78 11.61
CA VAL A 108 9.63 6.57 11.22
C VAL A 108 9.37 8.04 11.45
N ASN A 109 8.24 8.55 10.95
CA ASN A 109 7.80 9.92 11.19
C ASN A 109 6.35 9.90 11.72
N PRO A 110 5.98 10.76 12.66
CA PRO A 110 4.62 10.85 13.15
C PRO A 110 3.66 11.30 12.04
N ILE A 111 2.51 10.63 11.93
CA ILE A 111 1.36 11.09 11.15
C ILE A 111 0.44 11.89 12.10
N SER A 112 -0.03 13.04 11.64
CA SER A 112 -1.24 13.67 12.18
C SER A 112 -2.46 12.93 11.62
N TRP A 113 -3.24 12.29 12.49
CA TRP A 113 -4.38 11.44 12.13
C TRP A 113 -5.64 12.24 11.82
#